data_AF-A0A382GYM9-F1
#
_entry.id   AF-A0A382GYM9-F1
#
_cell.length_a   1.000
_cell.length_b   1.000
_cell.length_c   1.000
_cell.angle_alpha   90.00
_cell.angle_beta   90.00
_cell.angle_gamma   90.00
#
_symmetry.space_group_name_H-M   'P 1'
#
loop_
_entity.id
_entity.type
_entity.pdbx_description
1 polymer ?
#
loop_
_entity_poly.entity_id
_entity_poly.type
_entity_poly.pdbx_seq_one_letter_code
_entity_poly.pdbx_strand_id
1 'polypeptide(L)'
;MKETRIFQIQIGNEEQLATKNMVKGTKTRKEKIVIVNNEEFLEWNPYKSKFAAAIRNGLQIIPIIKNSKVVCINLPEESTMLHISNIVGSGGSVFVIDVNKNKKSFLNKLVNTHKNIIPIYDKVDELSFFSSITGKVDALYVDIPESEQIEQIVEKYGSLLKNEGFLMFVTKKDDAILDDDIVGWMAEQRAGFDKIREITTKLKSQFEIIQEINLGVNYVMEPYHRLHAFILAQYLHKN
;
A
#
# COMPACT_ATOMS: atom_id res chain seq x y z
N MET A 1 -20.42 -13.98 2.76
CA MET A 1 -19.91 -12.65 3.17
C MET A 1 -18.40 -12.63 3.04
N LYS A 2 -17.81 -11.66 2.33
CA LYS A 2 -16.36 -11.44 2.39
C LYS A 2 -16.03 -11.00 3.82
N GLU A 3 -15.14 -11.70 4.51
CA GLU A 3 -14.73 -11.33 5.87
C GLU A 3 -13.92 -10.03 5.82
N THR A 4 -14.44 -8.97 6.42
CA THR A 4 -13.74 -7.69 6.55
C THR A 4 -12.63 -7.82 7.59
N ARG A 5 -11.41 -7.36 7.26
CA ARG A 5 -10.23 -7.41 8.15
C ARG A 5 -9.62 -6.05 8.48
N ILE A 6 -10.30 -5.00 8.05
CA ILE A 6 -10.02 -3.60 8.34
C ILE A 6 -11.20 -3.07 9.14
N PHE A 7 -10.92 -2.40 10.25
CA PHE A 7 -11.93 -1.97 11.22
C PHE A 7 -11.68 -0.52 11.61
N GLN A 8 -12.75 0.15 12.03
CA GLN A 8 -12.67 1.38 12.81
C GLN A 8 -12.86 1.00 14.28
N ILE A 9 -11.92 1.40 15.12
CA ILE A 9 -11.94 1.12 16.56
C ILE A 9 -11.78 2.41 17.35
N GLN A 10 -12.43 2.48 18.50
CA GLN A 10 -12.30 3.62 19.40
C GLN A 10 -11.04 3.43 20.28
N ILE A 11 -10.10 4.37 20.20
CA ILE A 11 -8.92 4.43 21.07
C ILE A 11 -8.97 5.75 21.84
N GLY A 12 -9.40 5.68 23.10
CA GLY A 12 -9.71 6.88 23.88
C GLY A 12 -10.90 7.62 23.26
N ASN A 13 -10.72 8.89 22.90
CA ASN A 13 -11.77 9.73 22.30
C ASN A 13 -11.67 9.80 20.77
N GLU A 14 -10.73 9.07 20.15
CA GLU A 14 -10.53 9.08 18.71
C GLU A 14 -10.90 7.75 18.08
N GLU A 15 -11.54 7.80 16.91
CA GLU A 15 -11.72 6.65 16.06
C GLU A 15 -10.44 6.42 15.23
N GLN A 16 -9.85 5.23 15.32
CA GLN A 16 -8.63 4.84 14.62
C GLN A 16 -8.90 3.68 13.66
N LEU A 17 -8.19 3.65 12.54
CA LEU A 17 -8.21 2.50 11.64
C LEU A 17 -7.42 1.37 12.31
N ALA A 18 -7.82 0.12 12.09
CA ALA A 18 -7.12 -1.02 12.66
C ALA A 18 -7.25 -2.26 11.78
N THR A 19 -6.33 -3.21 11.96
CA THR A 19 -6.45 -4.55 11.38
C THR A 19 -6.47 -5.61 12.47
N LYS A 20 -7.19 -6.70 12.23
CA LYS A 20 -7.21 -7.84 13.16
C LYS A 20 -5.82 -8.48 13.18
N ASN A 21 -5.20 -8.55 14.36
CA ASN A 21 -3.88 -9.12 14.50
C ASN A 21 -3.94 -10.63 14.31
N MET A 22 -3.19 -11.14 13.33
CA MET A 22 -3.14 -12.57 13.05
C MET A 22 -2.29 -13.32 14.07
N VAL A 23 -1.24 -12.67 14.60
CA VAL A 23 -0.31 -13.26 15.58
C VAL A 23 -0.33 -12.41 16.84
N LYS A 24 -1.05 -12.88 17.86
CA LYS A 24 -1.24 -12.17 19.14
C LYS A 24 0.07 -11.65 19.73
N GLY A 25 0.03 -10.43 20.26
CA GLY A 25 1.17 -9.72 20.82
C GLY A 25 2.13 -9.12 19.79
N THR A 26 1.95 -9.38 18.48
CA THR A 26 2.84 -8.84 17.46
C THR A 26 2.46 -7.42 17.09
N LYS A 27 3.42 -6.51 17.18
CA LYS A 27 3.31 -5.12 16.72
C LYS A 27 4.68 -4.62 16.30
N THR A 28 4.72 -3.52 15.55
CA THR A 28 5.92 -2.71 15.44
C THR A 28 6.11 -1.86 16.72
N ARG A 29 7.19 -1.08 16.79
CA ARG A 29 7.49 -0.26 17.97
C ARG A 29 6.43 0.81 18.27
N LYS A 30 5.61 1.20 17.30
CA LYS A 30 4.84 2.46 17.37
C LYS A 30 3.32 2.29 17.38
N GLU A 31 2.77 1.10 17.15
CA GLU A 31 1.31 0.89 17.12
C GLU A 31 0.79 0.43 18.47
N LYS A 32 -0.46 0.77 18.77
CA LYS A 32 -1.19 0.24 19.93
C LYS A 32 -1.88 -1.07 19.57
N ILE A 33 -1.87 -2.00 20.53
CA ILE A 33 -2.70 -3.21 20.50
C ILE A 33 -3.96 -2.92 21.32
N VAL A 34 -5.11 -3.26 20.76
CA VAL A 34 -6.42 -3.11 21.40
C VAL A 34 -7.11 -4.46 21.40
N ILE A 35 -7.70 -4.83 22.55
CA ILE A 35 -8.45 -6.08 22.68
C ILE A 35 -9.93 -5.75 22.70
N VAL A 36 -10.68 -6.31 21.75
CA VAL A 36 -12.14 -6.18 21.67
C VAL A 36 -12.72 -7.59 21.51
N ASN A 37 -13.64 -7.99 22.39
CA ASN A 37 -14.29 -9.30 22.36
C ASN A 37 -13.30 -10.50 22.28
N ASN A 38 -12.21 -10.44 23.06
CA ASN A 38 -11.12 -11.43 23.07
C ASN A 38 -10.32 -11.56 21.76
N GLU A 39 -10.55 -10.67 20.80
CA GLU A 39 -9.77 -10.53 19.58
C GLU A 39 -8.81 -9.36 19.70
N GLU A 40 -7.64 -9.51 19.09
CA GLU A 40 -6.58 -8.52 19.13
C GLU A 40 -6.58 -7.70 17.84
N PHE A 41 -6.55 -6.38 17.96
CA PHE A 41 -6.51 -5.42 16.86
C PHE A 41 -5.26 -4.57 16.97
N LEU A 42 -4.65 -4.28 15.83
CA LEU A 42 -3.49 -3.42 15.72
C LEU A 42 -3.91 -2.09 15.11
N GLU A 43 -3.68 -1.00 15.84
CA GLU A 43 -3.91 0.38 15.38
C GLU A 43 -3.11 0.65 14.09
N TRP A 44 -3.78 1.16 13.06
CA TRP A 44 -3.18 1.49 11.77
C TRP A 44 -3.18 3.00 11.55
N ASN A 45 -2.02 3.62 11.70
CA ASN A 45 -1.89 5.07 11.70
C ASN A 45 -1.79 5.63 10.25
N PRO A 46 -2.75 6.46 9.78
CA PRO A 46 -2.75 7.05 8.45
C PRO A 46 -1.63 8.09 8.22
N TYR A 47 -1.07 8.71 9.27
CA TYR A 47 0.09 9.61 9.14
C TYR A 47 1.41 8.88 8.86
N LYS A 48 1.43 7.56 9.02
CA LYS A 48 2.61 6.72 8.78
C LYS A 48 2.45 5.86 7.53
N SER A 49 1.25 5.35 7.30
CA SER A 49 0.95 4.46 6.19
C SER A 49 0.11 5.17 5.14
N LYS A 50 0.69 5.37 3.96
CA LYS A 50 0.02 5.99 2.81
C LYS A 50 -1.21 5.19 2.35
N PHE A 51 -1.21 3.87 2.56
CA PHE A 51 -2.38 3.03 2.28
C PHE A 51 -3.51 3.28 3.31
N ALA A 52 -3.20 3.41 4.60
CA ALA A 52 -4.21 3.82 5.59
C ALA A 52 -4.74 5.23 5.31
N ALA A 53 -3.87 6.17 4.91
CA ALA A 53 -4.28 7.51 4.49
C ALA A 53 -5.24 7.45 3.29
N ALA A 54 -4.95 6.62 2.29
CA ALA A 54 -5.83 6.42 1.14
C ALA A 54 -7.21 5.90 1.57
N ILE A 55 -7.28 4.92 2.49
CA ILE A 55 -8.54 4.42 3.04
C ILE A 55 -9.30 5.54 3.77
N ARG A 56 -8.62 6.33 4.61
CA ARG A 56 -9.22 7.47 5.32
C ARG A 56 -9.70 8.57 4.38
N ASN A 57 -9.04 8.75 3.23
CA ASN A 57 -9.40 9.72 2.21
C ASN A 57 -10.40 9.17 1.17
N GLY A 58 -11.07 8.06 1.47
CA GLY A 58 -12.19 7.57 0.67
C GLY A 58 -11.79 6.67 -0.50
N LEU A 59 -10.76 5.83 -0.34
CA LEU A 59 -10.49 4.74 -1.27
C LEU A 59 -11.73 3.84 -1.39
N GLN A 60 -12.34 3.82 -2.58
CA GLN A 60 -13.66 3.20 -2.80
C GLN A 60 -13.56 1.68 -2.91
N ILE A 61 -12.47 1.19 -3.49
CA ILE A 61 -12.20 -0.24 -3.70
C ILE A 61 -10.92 -0.57 -2.96
N ILE A 62 -10.99 -1.50 -2.00
CA ILE A 62 -9.83 -2.03 -1.28
C ILE A 62 -9.44 -3.37 -1.94
N PRO A 63 -8.35 -3.43 -2.72
CA PRO A 63 -8.00 -4.64 -3.48
C PRO A 63 -7.45 -5.78 -2.64
N ILE A 64 -6.86 -5.43 -1.49
CA ILE A 64 -6.22 -6.38 -0.58
C ILE A 64 -7.28 -6.80 0.44
N ILE A 65 -7.70 -8.06 0.33
CA ILE A 65 -8.70 -8.67 1.21
C ILE A 65 -8.19 -10.00 1.75
N LYS A 66 -8.99 -10.67 2.58
CA LYS A 66 -8.68 -12.00 3.10
C LYS A 66 -8.35 -12.97 1.95
N ASN A 67 -7.27 -13.72 2.12
CA ASN A 67 -6.72 -14.71 1.20
C ASN A 67 -6.13 -14.15 -0.11
N SER A 68 -5.99 -12.83 -0.26
CA SER A 68 -5.32 -12.26 -1.43
C SER A 68 -3.85 -12.69 -1.53
N LYS A 69 -3.37 -12.87 -2.77
CA LYS A 69 -1.94 -12.87 -3.11
C LYS A 69 -1.55 -11.45 -3.49
N VAL A 70 -0.60 -10.88 -2.78
CA VAL A 70 -0.17 -9.49 -2.96
C VAL A 70 1.33 -9.44 -3.15
N VAL A 71 1.79 -8.68 -4.14
CA VAL A 71 3.21 -8.33 -4.27
C VAL A 71 3.38 -6.90 -3.75
N CYS A 72 4.29 -6.72 -2.81
CA CYS A 72 4.64 -5.44 -2.22
C CYS A 72 6.07 -5.08 -2.59
N ILE A 73 6.26 -3.91 -3.20
CA ILE A 73 7.56 -3.46 -3.69
C ILE A 73 7.98 -2.22 -2.91
N ASN A 74 9.18 -2.29 -2.31
CA ASN A 74 9.88 -1.17 -1.68
C ASN A 74 9.16 -0.44 -0.53
N LEU A 75 8.25 -1.12 0.19
CA LEU A 75 7.46 -0.50 1.25
C LEU A 75 8.32 0.32 2.24
N PRO A 76 8.16 1.66 2.29
CA PRO A 76 8.99 2.52 3.12
C PRO A 76 8.74 2.27 4.60
N GLU A 77 7.48 2.02 4.95
CA GLU A 77 7.00 1.89 6.31
C GLU A 77 6.72 0.42 6.67
N GLU A 78 7.50 -0.10 7.62
CA GLU A 78 7.48 -1.47 8.12
C GLU A 78 6.11 -1.93 8.66
N SER A 79 5.37 -1.01 9.30
CA SER A 79 4.01 -1.27 9.81
C SER A 79 3.02 -1.61 8.69
N THR A 80 3.16 -0.99 7.52
CA THR A 80 2.23 -1.21 6.39
C THR A 80 2.24 -2.67 5.93
N MET A 81 3.42 -3.29 5.90
CA MET A 81 3.56 -4.71 5.56
C MET A 81 2.88 -5.62 6.58
N LEU A 82 3.01 -5.32 7.88
CA LEU A 82 2.33 -6.07 8.94
C LEU A 82 0.80 -5.96 8.81
N HIS A 83 0.28 -4.76 8.54
CA HIS A 83 -1.15 -4.57 8.31
C HIS A 83 -1.65 -5.33 7.07
N ILE A 84 -0.91 -5.28 5.95
CA ILE A 84 -1.24 -6.06 4.74
C ILE A 84 -1.27 -7.56 5.04
N SER A 85 -0.26 -8.08 5.76
CA SER A 85 -0.22 -9.47 6.20
C SER A 85 -1.42 -9.85 7.08
N ASN A 86 -1.83 -8.99 8.01
CA ASN A 86 -3.00 -9.19 8.85
C ASN A 86 -4.32 -9.21 8.05
N ILE A 87 -4.46 -8.32 7.07
CA ILE A 87 -5.62 -8.25 6.17
C ILE A 87 -5.71 -9.50 5.30
N VAL A 88 -4.60 -9.92 4.71
CA VAL A 88 -4.52 -11.13 3.87
C VAL A 88 -4.79 -12.39 4.69
N GLY A 89 -4.24 -12.46 5.90
CA GLY A 89 -4.37 -13.63 6.77
C GLY A 89 -3.58 -14.85 6.29
N SER A 90 -3.73 -15.98 6.98
CA SER A 90 -2.94 -17.19 6.74
C SER A 90 -3.26 -17.93 5.45
N GLY A 91 -4.42 -17.66 4.84
CA GLY A 91 -4.84 -18.30 3.58
C GLY A 91 -4.38 -17.57 2.31
N GLY A 92 -3.69 -16.44 2.44
CA GLY A 92 -3.11 -15.71 1.31
C GLY A 92 -1.60 -15.53 1.46
N SER A 93 -1.01 -14.68 0.62
CA SER A 93 0.44 -14.49 0.60
C SER A 93 0.81 -13.05 0.29
N VAL A 94 1.83 -12.56 0.98
CA VAL A 94 2.43 -11.23 0.80
C VAL A 94 3.87 -11.44 0.35
N PHE A 95 4.12 -11.29 -0.94
CA PHE A 95 5.44 -11.36 -1.53
C PHE A 95 6.11 -10.01 -1.42
N VAL A 96 7.31 -9.95 -0.84
CA VAL A 96 7.97 -8.67 -0.53
C VAL A 96 9.25 -8.56 -1.33
N ILE A 97 9.30 -7.57 -2.21
CA ILE A 97 10.47 -7.24 -3.01
C ILE A 97 11.08 -5.97 -2.42
N ASP A 98 12.22 -6.11 -1.77
CA ASP A 98 12.97 -4.99 -1.21
C ASP A 98 14.22 -4.74 -2.06
N VAL A 99 14.18 -3.68 -2.86
CA VAL A 99 15.31 -3.24 -3.69
C VAL A 99 16.39 -2.60 -2.80
N ASN A 100 16.02 -2.13 -1.61
CA ASN A 100 16.89 -1.41 -0.68
C ASN A 100 17.35 -2.31 0.49
N LYS A 101 18.52 -2.94 0.32
CA LYS A 101 19.15 -3.95 1.20
C LYS A 101 19.27 -3.61 2.70
N ASN A 102 18.97 -2.40 3.15
CA ASN A 102 19.17 -1.90 4.51
C ASN A 102 18.06 -2.27 5.50
N LYS A 103 16.88 -2.74 5.04
CA LYS A 103 15.73 -3.07 5.91
C LYS A 103 15.61 -4.55 6.31
N LYS A 104 16.62 -5.36 6.01
CA LYS A 104 16.57 -6.82 6.21
C LYS A 104 16.26 -7.25 7.65
N SER A 105 16.67 -6.48 8.66
CA SER A 105 16.55 -6.91 10.06
C SER A 105 15.10 -7.01 10.55
N PHE A 106 14.22 -6.11 10.10
CA PHE A 106 12.80 -6.15 10.48
C PHE A 106 12.02 -7.16 9.67
N LEU A 107 12.22 -7.19 8.34
CA LEU A 107 11.60 -8.18 7.47
C LEU A 107 11.88 -9.61 7.97
N ASN A 108 13.12 -9.90 8.36
CA ASN A 108 13.49 -11.20 8.90
C ASN A 108 12.73 -11.54 10.20
N LYS A 109 12.47 -10.57 11.08
CA LYS A 109 11.68 -10.78 12.30
C LYS A 109 10.22 -11.08 11.97
N LEU A 110 9.64 -10.36 11.00
CA LEU A 110 8.28 -10.60 10.58
C LEU A 110 8.12 -11.96 9.91
N VAL A 111 9.03 -12.36 9.01
CA VAL A 111 8.95 -13.66 8.31
C VAL A 111 9.01 -14.85 9.28
N ASN A 112 9.69 -14.69 10.43
CA ASN A 112 9.70 -15.72 11.48
C ASN A 112 8.34 -15.92 12.13
N THR A 113 7.56 -14.86 12.30
CA THR A 113 6.26 -14.85 13.01
C THR A 113 5.06 -14.95 12.06
N HIS A 114 5.15 -14.36 10.88
CA HIS A 114 4.10 -14.25 9.87
C HIS A 114 4.45 -15.07 8.64
N LYS A 115 4.01 -16.34 8.63
CA LYS A 115 4.33 -17.30 7.56
C LYS A 115 3.74 -16.94 6.19
N ASN A 116 2.77 -16.04 6.14
CA ASN A 116 2.21 -15.53 4.89
C ASN A 116 3.07 -14.42 4.26
N ILE A 117 4.15 -13.97 4.91
CA ILE A 117 5.11 -13.02 4.34
C ILE A 117 6.27 -13.80 3.72
N ILE A 118 6.49 -13.61 2.42
CA ILE A 118 7.48 -14.31 1.62
C ILE A 118 8.47 -13.27 1.06
N PRO A 119 9.66 -13.13 1.65
CA PRO A 119 10.66 -12.21 1.14
C PRO A 119 11.23 -12.74 -0.17
N ILE A 120 11.36 -11.86 -1.17
CA ILE A 120 12.01 -12.19 -2.43
C ILE A 120 13.23 -11.30 -2.59
N TYR A 121 14.41 -11.93 -2.63
CA TYR A 121 15.68 -11.24 -2.77
C TYR A 121 16.09 -11.19 -4.24
N ASP A 122 16.42 -9.99 -4.71
CA ASP A 122 16.78 -9.61 -6.10
C ASP A 122 18.03 -10.31 -6.69
N LYS A 123 18.58 -11.32 -6.00
CA LYS A 123 19.66 -12.19 -6.52
C LYS A 123 19.14 -13.47 -7.19
N VAL A 124 17.82 -13.65 -7.19
CA VAL A 124 17.12 -14.77 -7.80
C VAL A 124 16.89 -14.33 -9.25
N ASP A 125 17.50 -15.02 -10.23
CA ASP A 125 17.23 -14.87 -11.67
C ASP A 125 15.73 -14.63 -11.91
N GLU A 126 15.34 -13.73 -12.81
CA GLU A 126 13.93 -13.35 -13.03
C GLU A 126 13.03 -14.58 -13.21
N LEU A 127 13.54 -15.63 -13.87
CA LEU A 127 12.86 -16.92 -14.02
C LEU A 127 12.60 -17.62 -12.68
N SER A 128 13.58 -17.57 -11.77
CA SER A 128 13.43 -18.08 -10.41
C SER A 128 12.52 -17.20 -9.53
N PHE A 129 12.39 -15.91 -9.82
CA PHE A 129 11.42 -15.01 -9.17
C PHE A 129 9.98 -15.37 -9.56
N PHE A 130 9.70 -15.42 -10.86
CA PHE A 130 8.36 -15.74 -11.39
C PHE A 130 7.93 -17.16 -11.01
N SER A 131 8.86 -18.11 -10.92
CA SER A 131 8.55 -19.47 -10.44
C SER A 131 8.33 -19.57 -8.93
N SER A 132 8.95 -18.69 -8.12
CA SER A 132 8.68 -18.62 -6.68
C SER A 132 7.27 -18.13 -6.36
N ILE A 133 6.68 -17.32 -7.25
CA ILE A 133 5.29 -16.89 -7.14
C ILE A 133 4.41 -17.91 -7.87
N THR A 134 3.77 -18.80 -7.12
CA THR A 134 2.87 -19.78 -7.74
C THR A 134 1.58 -19.10 -8.24
N GLY A 135 1.50 -18.90 -9.56
CA GLY A 135 0.35 -18.35 -10.26
C GLY A 135 0.30 -16.83 -10.27
N LYS A 136 -0.87 -16.27 -10.62
CA LYS A 136 -1.10 -14.82 -10.67
C LYS A 136 -1.45 -14.25 -9.29
N VAL A 137 -1.25 -12.94 -9.12
CA VAL A 137 -1.52 -12.20 -7.87
C VAL A 137 -2.73 -11.29 -8.02
N ASP A 138 -3.41 -11.02 -6.90
CA ASP A 138 -4.61 -10.19 -6.85
C ASP A 138 -4.30 -8.70 -6.87
N ALA A 139 -3.19 -8.30 -6.23
CA ALA A 139 -2.77 -6.92 -6.15
C ALA A 139 -1.24 -6.75 -6.20
N LEU A 140 -0.80 -5.65 -6.80
CA LEU A 140 0.57 -5.17 -6.81
C LEU A 140 0.58 -3.82 -6.11
N TYR A 141 1.30 -3.71 -4.99
CA TYR A 141 1.45 -2.46 -4.25
C TYR A 141 2.88 -1.93 -4.33
N VAL A 142 3.04 -0.75 -4.94
CA VAL A 142 4.32 -0.07 -5.15
C VAL A 142 4.35 1.23 -4.37
N ASP A 143 5.28 1.36 -3.42
CA ASP A 143 5.53 2.62 -2.71
C ASP A 143 7.02 2.92 -2.78
N ILE A 144 7.42 3.69 -3.80
CA ILE A 144 8.81 4.06 -4.06
C ILE A 144 8.99 5.58 -3.94
N PRO A 145 10.18 6.05 -3.51
CA PRO A 145 10.46 7.48 -3.43
C PRO A 145 10.51 8.16 -4.81
N GLU A 146 11.11 7.49 -5.80
CA GLU A 146 11.36 8.04 -7.13
C GLU A 146 10.25 7.65 -8.13
N SER A 147 9.38 8.60 -8.47
CA SER A 147 8.25 8.38 -9.39
C SER A 147 8.65 7.84 -10.77
N GLU A 148 9.84 8.19 -11.27
CA GLU A 148 10.37 7.78 -12.58
C GLU A 148 10.57 6.26 -12.67
N GLN A 149 10.75 5.57 -11.55
CA GLN A 149 10.91 4.12 -11.53
C GLN A 149 9.57 3.36 -11.55
N ILE A 150 8.43 4.04 -11.31
CA ILE A 150 7.11 3.38 -11.22
C ILE A 150 6.80 2.66 -12.52
N GLU A 151 7.01 3.32 -13.66
CA GLU A 151 6.75 2.75 -14.98
C GLU A 151 7.56 1.46 -15.20
N GLN A 152 8.87 1.49 -14.95
CA GLN A 152 9.76 0.34 -15.13
C GLN A 152 9.40 -0.82 -14.20
N ILE A 153 9.03 -0.52 -12.95
CA ILE A 153 8.58 -1.53 -11.97
C ILE A 153 7.25 -2.14 -12.43
N VAL A 154 6.30 -1.33 -12.87
CA VAL A 154 5.00 -1.81 -13.34
C VAL A 154 5.15 -2.60 -14.64
N GLU A 155 6.04 -2.22 -15.55
CA GLU A 155 6.36 -2.99 -16.74
C GLU A 155 6.95 -4.37 -16.39
N LYS A 156 7.90 -4.40 -15.44
CA LYS A 156 8.55 -5.64 -14.99
C LYS A 156 7.59 -6.58 -14.27
N TYR A 157 6.77 -6.07 -13.34
CA TYR A 157 5.99 -6.90 -12.42
C TYR A 157 4.49 -6.93 -12.73
N GLY A 158 3.98 -6.07 -13.62
CA GLY A 158 2.56 -5.97 -13.94
C GLY A 158 1.98 -7.26 -14.52
N SER A 159 2.80 -8.04 -15.23
CA SER A 159 2.42 -9.36 -15.75
C SER A 159 2.16 -10.41 -14.66
N LEU A 160 2.50 -10.16 -13.39
CA LEU A 160 2.12 -11.02 -12.27
C LEU A 160 0.63 -10.93 -11.95
N LEU A 161 -0.01 -9.80 -12.27
CA LEU A 161 -1.41 -9.59 -11.95
C LEU A 161 -2.29 -10.55 -12.74
N LYS A 162 -3.31 -11.09 -12.05
CA LYS A 162 -4.41 -11.77 -12.72
C LYS A 162 -5.21 -10.77 -13.53
N ASN A 163 -5.99 -11.25 -14.49
CA ASN A 163 -6.98 -10.41 -15.16
C ASN A 163 -7.88 -9.73 -14.13
N GLU A 164 -8.13 -8.43 -14.31
CA GLU A 164 -8.89 -7.60 -13.38
C GLU A 164 -8.26 -7.44 -11.98
N GLY A 165 -7.01 -7.89 -11.80
CA GLY A 165 -6.21 -7.61 -10.60
C GLY A 165 -5.88 -6.12 -10.48
N PHE A 166 -5.41 -5.69 -9.31
CA PHE A 166 -5.23 -4.26 -9.05
C PHE A 166 -3.78 -3.85 -8.91
N LEU A 167 -3.43 -2.75 -9.54
CA LEU A 167 -2.23 -2.00 -9.25
C LEU A 167 -2.57 -0.87 -8.28
N MET A 168 -1.82 -0.81 -7.19
CA MET A 168 -1.83 0.25 -6.21
C MET A 168 -0.44 0.87 -6.23
N PHE A 169 -0.33 2.17 -6.47
CA PHE A 169 0.97 2.83 -6.35
C PHE A 169 0.87 4.20 -5.70
N VAL A 170 1.97 4.58 -5.04
CA VAL A 170 2.16 5.92 -4.48
C VAL A 170 3.19 6.65 -5.32
N THR A 171 2.93 7.92 -5.60
CA THR A 171 3.89 8.83 -6.23
C THR A 171 3.91 10.18 -5.53
N LYS A 172 5.08 10.85 -5.55
CA LYS A 172 5.19 12.26 -5.17
C LYS A 172 4.44 13.12 -6.22
N LYS A 173 3.76 14.15 -5.74
CA LYS A 173 3.23 15.27 -6.53
C LYS A 173 4.38 16.21 -6.92
N ASP A 174 4.21 16.97 -8.00
CA ASP A 174 5.16 18.04 -8.31
C ASP A 174 5.15 19.11 -7.20
N ASP A 175 6.28 19.77 -7.01
CA ASP A 175 6.40 20.83 -6.01
C ASP A 175 5.53 22.01 -6.45
N ALA A 176 4.63 22.47 -5.58
CA ALA A 176 3.91 23.71 -5.79
C ALA A 176 4.81 24.89 -5.37
N ILE A 177 4.83 25.97 -6.16
CA ILE A 177 5.39 27.26 -5.72
C ILE A 177 4.45 27.76 -4.62
N LEU A 178 4.98 27.94 -3.41
CA LEU A 178 4.19 28.25 -2.22
C LEU A 178 4.28 29.74 -1.88
N ASP A 179 3.12 30.41 -1.92
CA ASP A 179 2.81 31.44 -0.95
C ASP A 179 2.11 30.76 0.24
N ASP A 180 2.45 31.16 1.47
CA ASP A 180 1.95 30.55 2.73
C ASP A 180 0.54 31.06 3.09
N ASP A 181 -0.33 31.17 2.07
CA ASP A 181 -1.71 31.63 2.19
C ASP A 181 -2.72 30.55 1.74
N ILE A 182 -4.01 30.84 1.95
CA ILE A 182 -5.11 29.93 1.60
C ILE A 182 -5.13 29.63 0.09
N VAL A 183 -4.71 30.58 -0.74
CA VAL A 183 -4.68 30.44 -2.21
C VAL A 183 -3.57 29.49 -2.63
N GLY A 184 -2.38 29.62 -2.04
CA GLY A 184 -1.25 28.71 -2.21
C GLY A 184 -1.55 27.30 -1.74
N TRP A 185 -2.24 27.14 -0.61
CA TRP A 185 -2.71 25.82 -0.16
C TRP A 185 -3.73 25.21 -1.13
N MET A 186 -4.76 25.97 -1.56
CA MET A 186 -5.73 25.48 -2.54
C MET A 186 -5.09 25.16 -3.90
N ALA A 187 -4.10 25.95 -4.32
CA ALA A 187 -3.30 25.69 -5.50
C ALA A 187 -2.50 24.40 -5.35
N GLU A 188 -1.82 24.15 -4.21
CA GLU A 188 -1.08 22.92 -3.94
C GLU A 188 -1.96 21.65 -3.94
N GLN A 189 -3.22 21.78 -3.52
CA GLN A 189 -4.17 20.65 -3.56
C GLN A 189 -4.67 20.35 -4.98
N ARG A 190 -4.66 21.34 -5.88
CA ARG A 190 -5.09 21.21 -7.28
C ARG A 190 -3.92 21.00 -8.25
N ALA A 191 -2.73 21.46 -7.88
CA ALA A 191 -1.50 21.41 -8.64
C ALA A 191 -0.70 20.14 -8.31
N GLY A 192 0.28 19.84 -9.17
CA GLY A 192 1.25 18.77 -8.94
C GLY A 192 0.77 17.36 -9.29
N PHE A 193 -0.27 17.26 -10.13
CA PHE A 193 -0.70 15.99 -10.74
C PHE A 193 -0.14 15.80 -12.14
N ASP A 194 0.70 16.69 -12.67
CA ASP A 194 1.17 16.58 -14.05
C ASP A 194 2.11 15.39 -14.23
N LYS A 195 3.05 15.17 -13.30
CA LYS A 195 3.85 13.94 -13.26
C LYS A 195 3.02 12.67 -13.08
N ILE A 196 1.94 12.76 -12.31
CA ILE A 196 1.01 11.65 -12.09
C ILE A 196 0.25 11.33 -13.39
N ARG A 197 -0.19 12.35 -14.12
CA ARG A 197 -0.84 12.23 -15.44
C ARG A 197 0.10 11.65 -16.48
N GLU A 198 1.38 12.02 -16.44
CA GLU A 198 2.39 11.44 -17.33
C GLU A 198 2.52 9.93 -17.09
N ILE A 199 2.74 9.51 -15.84
CA ILE A 199 2.90 8.09 -15.47
C ILE A 199 1.62 7.32 -15.80
N THR A 200 0.46 7.81 -15.37
CA THR A 200 -0.82 7.13 -15.62
C THR A 200 -1.12 7.01 -17.11
N THR A 201 -0.77 8.01 -17.93
CA THR A 201 -0.94 7.95 -19.39
C THR A 201 -0.13 6.83 -20.02
N LYS A 202 1.11 6.62 -19.57
CA LYS A 202 1.95 5.51 -20.06
C LYS A 202 1.40 4.15 -19.65
N LEU A 203 0.77 4.07 -18.48
CA LEU A 203 0.15 2.84 -17.96
C LEU A 203 -1.20 2.49 -18.61
N LYS A 204 -1.88 3.42 -19.30
CA LYS A 204 -3.21 3.22 -19.91
C LYS A 204 -3.28 2.06 -20.91
N SER A 205 -2.16 1.67 -21.50
CA SER A 205 -2.10 0.52 -22.42
C SER A 205 -2.33 -0.83 -21.72
N GLN A 206 -2.13 -0.89 -20.40
CA GLN A 206 -2.22 -2.12 -19.61
C GLN A 206 -3.17 -1.99 -18.41
N PHE A 207 -3.56 -0.78 -18.04
CA PHE A 207 -4.35 -0.51 -16.85
C PHE A 207 -5.45 0.53 -17.10
N GLU A 208 -6.60 0.31 -16.47
CA GLU A 208 -7.62 1.34 -16.29
C GLU A 208 -7.41 2.05 -14.95
N ILE A 209 -7.29 3.39 -14.96
CA ILE A 209 -7.18 4.16 -13.72
C ILE A 209 -8.57 4.26 -13.08
N ILE A 210 -8.70 3.72 -11.87
CA ILE A 210 -9.97 3.66 -11.13
C ILE A 210 -10.13 4.87 -10.22
N GLN A 211 -9.06 5.23 -9.50
CA GLN A 211 -9.13 6.32 -8.53
C GLN A 211 -7.75 6.95 -8.32
N GLU A 212 -7.74 8.28 -8.24
CA GLU A 212 -6.60 9.07 -7.79
C GLU A 212 -6.96 9.75 -6.47
N ILE A 213 -6.14 9.57 -5.44
CA ILE A 213 -6.41 10.07 -4.09
C ILE A 213 -5.27 10.98 -3.67
N ASN A 214 -5.59 12.24 -3.43
CA ASN A 214 -4.64 13.18 -2.84
C ASN A 214 -4.45 12.85 -1.34
N LEU A 215 -3.24 12.43 -0.96
CA LEU A 215 -2.91 12.14 0.45
C LEU A 215 -2.53 13.40 1.23
N GLY A 216 -2.37 14.53 0.53
CA GLY A 216 -2.14 15.85 1.11
C GLY A 216 -3.41 16.55 1.60
N VAL A 217 -4.56 15.89 1.53
CA VAL A 217 -5.83 16.41 2.05
C VAL A 217 -6.20 15.65 3.33
N ASN A 218 -6.55 16.41 4.37
CA ASN A 218 -7.31 15.94 5.51
C ASN A 218 -8.27 17.09 5.87
N TYR A 219 -9.57 16.89 5.69
CA TYR A 219 -10.55 17.98 5.85
C TYR A 219 -10.84 18.34 7.32
N VAL A 220 -10.32 17.55 8.26
CA VAL A 220 -10.60 17.70 9.71
C VAL A 220 -9.33 18.03 10.50
N MET A 221 -8.15 17.65 10.00
CA MET A 221 -6.86 17.84 10.68
C MET A 221 -5.73 18.14 9.66
N GLU A 222 -4.47 18.08 10.10
CA GLU A 222 -3.32 18.23 9.22
C GLU A 222 -3.26 17.14 8.13
N PRO A 223 -2.73 17.48 6.93
CA PRO A 223 -2.47 16.52 5.85
C PRO A 223 -1.69 15.27 6.30
N TYR A 224 -2.10 14.08 5.83
CA TYR A 224 -1.36 12.84 6.15
C TYR A 224 0.01 12.81 5.46
N HIS A 225 0.02 13.00 4.14
CA HIS A 225 1.22 12.97 3.31
C HIS A 225 1.15 14.06 2.24
N ARG A 226 1.41 15.31 2.64
CA ARG A 226 1.27 16.56 1.86
C ARG A 226 1.64 16.46 0.37
N LEU A 227 2.78 15.83 0.08
CA LEU A 227 3.35 15.77 -1.27
C LEU A 227 3.06 14.46 -2.01
N HIS A 228 2.11 13.63 -1.58
CA HIS A 228 1.88 12.32 -2.19
C HIS A 228 0.45 12.15 -2.69
N ALA A 229 0.33 11.32 -3.73
CA ALA A 229 -0.93 10.78 -4.19
C ALA A 229 -0.88 9.25 -4.18
N PHE A 230 -2.04 8.65 -3.96
CA PHE A 230 -2.27 7.22 -4.08
C PHE A 230 -3.12 6.96 -5.32
N ILE A 231 -2.67 6.07 -6.19
CA ILE A 231 -3.34 5.72 -7.43
C ILE A 231 -3.78 4.26 -7.35
N LEU A 232 -5.05 4.02 -7.66
CA LEU A 232 -5.63 2.71 -7.86
C LEU A 232 -5.93 2.52 -9.35
N ALA A 233 -5.43 1.42 -9.90
CA ALA A 233 -5.69 1.02 -11.27
C ALA A 233 -6.03 -0.47 -11.36
N GLN A 234 -6.80 -0.85 -12.37
CA GLN A 234 -7.16 -2.24 -12.65
C GLN A 234 -6.44 -2.74 -13.89
N TYR A 235 -5.87 -3.94 -13.80
CA TYR A 235 -5.15 -4.57 -14.89
C TYR A 235 -6.12 -5.04 -15.97
N LEU A 236 -5.90 -4.54 -17.18
CA LEU A 236 -6.70 -4.89 -18.35
C LEU A 236 -6.41 -6.33 -18.77
N HIS A 237 -7.45 -7.01 -19.24
CA HIS A 237 -7.29 -8.35 -19.79
C HIS A 237 -6.36 -8.32 -21.00
N LYS A 238 -5.16 -8.90 -20.86
CA LYS A 238 -4.34 -9.27 -22.02
C LYS A 238 -4.74 -10.69 -22.44
N ASN A 239 -5.35 -10.80 -23.63
CA ASN A 239 -5.56 -12.07 -24.32
C ASN A 239 -4.23 -12.80 -24.55
#